data_AF-A0A0Q8QWH8-F1
#
_entry.id   AF-A0A0Q8QWH8-F1
#
_cell.length_a   1.000
_cell.length_b   1.000
_cell.length_c   1.000
_cell.angle_alpha   90.00
_cell.angle_beta   90.00
_cell.angle_gamma   90.00
#
_symmetry.space_group_name_H-M   'P 1'
#
loop_
_entity.id
_entity.type
_entity.pdbx_description
1 polymer ?
#
loop_
_entity_poly.entity_id
_entity_poly.type
_entity_poly.pdbx_seq_one_letter_code
_entity_poly.pdbx_strand_id
1 'polypeptide(L)'
;MPAVHLDFVRRDGSRALGVAVLLAGLAGALGASYAYTRADAERAQVEGQLWRLRAPPAPVPKGLAESFAAADRLALQFRRPWEQLFLALEAISLPGVRLTQILPQPAGAHSQLQLSGEADRAEDLYEYLRRLAASGELRDVHLVQQRWDEQSRISQFQLAASWEQAPRPKAAP
;
A
#
# COMPACT_ATOMS: atom_id res chain seq x y z
N MET A 1 -27.67 27.89 88.13
CA MET A 1 -27.34 27.87 86.69
C MET A 1 -28.26 28.87 86.00
N PRO A 2 -27.84 30.13 85.79
CA PRO A 2 -28.72 31.14 85.20
C PRO A 2 -28.86 30.88 83.69
N ALA A 3 -30.10 30.87 83.21
CA ALA A 3 -30.41 30.70 81.79
C ALA A 3 -30.13 32.02 81.05
N VAL A 4 -29.17 32.00 80.13
CA VAL A 4 -28.88 33.11 79.24
C VAL A 4 -30.00 33.18 78.19
N HIS A 5 -30.91 34.16 78.35
CA HIS A 5 -31.87 34.51 77.32
C HIS A 5 -31.16 35.35 76.27
N LEU A 6 -30.94 34.77 75.09
CA LEU A 6 -30.51 35.50 73.91
C LEU A 6 -31.72 36.27 73.39
N ASP A 7 -31.78 37.54 73.75
CA ASP A 7 -32.72 38.51 73.20
C ASP A 7 -32.30 38.81 71.76
N PHE A 8 -32.86 38.06 70.81
CA PHE A 8 -32.66 38.30 69.39
C PHE A 8 -33.49 39.52 68.98
N VAL A 9 -32.89 40.71 69.08
CA VAL A 9 -33.42 41.93 68.46
C VAL A 9 -33.49 41.68 66.94
N ARG A 10 -34.68 41.32 66.48
CA ARG A 10 -34.95 41.01 65.08
C ARG A 10 -35.01 42.31 64.28
N ARG A 11 -33.86 42.72 63.72
CA ARG A 11 -33.81 43.74 62.67
C ARG A 11 -34.16 43.08 61.34
N ASP A 12 -35.46 43.02 61.00
CA ASP A 12 -35.96 42.36 59.78
C ASP A 12 -35.35 42.91 58.47
N GLY A 13 -34.79 44.13 58.47
CA GLY A 13 -34.10 44.71 57.31
C GLY A 13 -32.72 44.11 56.98
N SER A 14 -31.98 43.55 57.94
CA SER A 14 -30.64 43.00 57.69
C SER A 14 -30.68 41.57 57.14
N ARG A 15 -31.77 40.84 57.37
CA ARG A 15 -31.96 39.48 56.84
C ARG A 15 -32.17 39.49 55.33
N ALA A 16 -32.93 40.46 54.81
CA ALA A 16 -33.10 40.65 53.37
C ALA A 16 -31.77 40.98 52.67
N LEU A 17 -30.95 41.84 53.28
CA LEU A 17 -29.60 42.16 52.79
C LEU A 17 -28.67 40.93 52.84
N GLY A 18 -28.70 40.15 53.91
CA GLY A 18 -27.93 38.90 54.02
C GLY A 18 -28.33 37.87 52.97
N VAL A 19 -29.63 37.71 52.71
CA VAL A 19 -30.13 36.83 51.64
C VAL A 19 -29.71 37.35 50.27
N ALA A 20 -29.77 38.66 50.03
CA ALA A 20 -29.33 39.24 48.76
C ALA A 20 -27.83 39.02 48.51
N VAL A 21 -26.98 39.19 49.52
CA VAL A 21 -25.53 38.90 49.42
C VAL A 21 -25.28 37.42 49.18
N LEU A 22 -26.03 36.53 49.85
CA LEU A 22 -25.89 35.09 49.68
C LEU A 22 -26.30 34.66 48.26
N LEU A 23 -27.40 35.19 47.73
CA LEU A 23 -27.85 34.94 46.37
C LEU A 23 -26.87 35.49 45.33
N ALA A 24 -26.30 36.68 45.56
CA ALA A 24 -25.27 37.24 44.69
C ALA A 24 -24.00 36.39 44.69
N GLY A 25 -23.55 35.93 45.85
CA GLY A 25 -22.42 35.00 45.97
C GLY A 25 -22.67 33.67 45.29
N LEU A 26 -23.88 33.10 45.46
CA LEU A 26 -24.28 31.85 44.81
C LEU A 26 -24.33 32.00 43.29
N ALA A 27 -24.90 33.10 42.78
CA ALA A 27 -24.92 33.40 41.35
C ALA A 27 -23.50 33.57 40.78
N GLY A 28 -22.60 34.24 41.52
CA GLY A 28 -21.20 34.38 41.15
C GLY A 28 -20.47 33.02 41.10
N ALA A 29 -20.67 32.17 42.10
CA ALA A 29 -20.09 30.84 42.16
C ALA A 29 -20.57 29.93 41.01
N LEU A 30 -21.87 29.97 40.70
CA LEU A 30 -22.45 29.25 39.58
C LEU A 30 -21.92 29.76 38.23
N GLY A 31 -21.81 31.08 38.06
CA GLY A 31 -21.24 31.68 36.85
C GLY A 31 -19.78 31.29 36.64
N ALA A 32 -18.96 31.34 37.69
CA ALA A 32 -17.57 30.92 37.65
C ALA A 32 -17.43 29.42 37.35
N SER A 33 -18.27 28.58 37.96
CA SER A 33 -18.30 27.13 37.70
C SER A 33 -18.67 26.84 36.24
N TYR A 34 -19.65 27.55 35.68
CA TYR A 34 -20.04 27.39 34.28
C TYR A 34 -18.90 27.79 33.31
N ALA A 35 -18.24 28.92 33.57
CA ALA A 35 -17.10 29.35 32.78
C ALA A 35 -15.91 28.36 32.87
N TYR A 36 -15.67 27.81 34.07
CA TYR A 36 -14.60 26.84 34.31
C TYR A 36 -14.84 25.54 33.55
N THR A 37 -16.05 24.98 33.62
CA THR A 37 -16.39 23.73 32.89
C THR A 37 -16.28 23.88 31.38
N ARG A 38 -16.61 25.05 30.82
CA ARG A 38 -16.40 25.32 29.38
C ARG A 38 -14.91 25.37 29.01
N ALA A 39 -14.09 26.06 29.81
CA ALA A 39 -12.66 26.13 29.56
C ALA A 39 -11.97 24.77 29.70
N ASP A 40 -12.44 23.92 30.62
CA ASP A 40 -11.92 22.57 30.81
C ASP A 40 -12.25 21.64 29.62
N ALA A 41 -13.46 21.77 29.07
CA ALA A 41 -13.86 21.05 27.86
C ALA A 41 -13.00 21.42 26.64
N GLU A 42 -12.66 22.70 26.48
CA GLU A 42 -11.75 23.16 25.41
C GLU A 42 -10.33 22.60 25.61
N ARG A 43 -9.82 22.59 26.84
CA ARG A 43 -8.52 21.99 27.17
C ARG A 43 -8.47 20.51 26.86
N ALA A 44 -9.50 19.75 27.23
CA ALA A 44 -9.59 18.32 26.94
C ALA A 44 -9.57 18.02 25.43
N GLN A 45 -10.19 18.88 24.62
CA GLN A 45 -10.17 18.75 23.16
C GLN A 45 -8.77 19.03 22.58
N VAL A 46 -8.11 20.10 23.04
CA VAL A 46 -6.75 20.46 22.58
C VAL A 46 -5.75 19.39 22.99
N GLU A 47 -5.81 18.89 24.22
CA GLU A 47 -4.99 17.78 24.68
C GLU A 47 -5.26 16.52 23.86
N GLY A 48 -6.52 16.17 23.60
CA GLY A 48 -6.88 15.03 22.76
C GLY A 48 -6.39 15.14 21.30
N GLN A 49 -6.24 16.35 20.77
CA GLN A 49 -5.61 16.57 19.46
C GLN A 49 -4.09 16.42 19.53
N LEU A 50 -3.44 16.98 20.56
CA LEU A 50 -2.01 16.82 20.80
C LEU A 50 -1.62 15.36 21.04
N TRP A 51 -2.43 14.59 21.77
CA TRP A 51 -2.27 13.16 21.96
C TRP A 51 -2.33 12.41 20.63
N ARG A 52 -3.25 12.76 19.72
CA ARG A 52 -3.34 12.15 18.39
C ARG A 52 -2.18 12.51 17.47
N LEU A 53 -1.67 13.74 17.56
CA LEU A 53 -0.50 14.20 16.82
C LEU A 53 0.82 13.59 17.33
N ARG A 54 0.89 13.30 18.63
CA ARG A 54 2.07 12.73 19.30
C ARG A 54 2.03 11.20 19.38
N ALA A 55 0.87 10.58 19.21
CA ALA A 55 0.74 9.13 19.13
C ALA A 55 1.50 8.62 17.90
N PRO A 56 2.48 7.71 18.07
CA PRO A 56 3.11 7.02 16.95
C PRO A 56 2.04 6.30 16.13
N PRO A 57 2.17 6.22 14.79
CA PRO A 57 1.26 5.43 13.97
C PRO A 57 1.23 4.00 14.53
N ALA A 58 0.02 3.48 14.76
CA ALA A 58 -0.18 2.14 15.28
C ALA A 58 0.61 1.15 14.39
N PRO A 59 1.36 0.20 14.99
CA PRO A 59 2.13 -0.76 14.20
C PRO A 59 1.17 -1.53 13.30
N VAL A 60 1.33 -1.39 12.00
CA VAL A 60 0.60 -2.22 11.04
C VAL A 60 1.00 -3.66 11.36
N PRO A 61 0.05 -4.57 11.63
CA PRO A 61 0.38 -5.96 11.92
C PRO A 61 1.16 -6.52 10.72
N LYS A 62 2.38 -7.03 10.97
CA LYS A 62 3.34 -7.44 9.92
C LYS A 62 2.72 -8.33 8.85
N GLY A 63 1.81 -9.24 9.23
CA GLY A 63 1.10 -10.10 8.28
C GLY A 63 0.18 -9.38 7.30
N LEU A 64 -0.38 -8.22 7.66
CA LEU A 64 -1.23 -7.41 6.78
C LEU A 64 -0.37 -6.66 5.74
N ALA A 65 0.76 -6.08 6.16
CA ALA A 65 1.70 -5.40 5.27
C ALA A 65 2.37 -6.38 4.27
N GLU A 66 2.70 -7.58 4.73
CA GLU A 66 3.21 -8.66 3.87
C GLU A 66 2.15 -9.14 2.87
N SER A 67 0.89 -9.23 3.29
CA SER A 67 -0.22 -9.62 2.40
C SER A 67 -0.49 -8.59 1.30
N PHE A 68 -0.43 -7.29 1.61
CA PHE A 68 -0.56 -6.23 0.62
C PHE A 68 0.63 -6.19 -0.33
N ALA A 69 1.85 -6.38 0.17
CA ALA A 69 3.04 -6.46 -0.68
C ALA A 69 3.00 -7.67 -1.64
N ALA A 70 2.47 -8.82 -1.20
CA ALA A 70 2.25 -9.98 -2.06
C ALA A 70 1.17 -9.70 -3.11
N ALA A 71 0.06 -9.07 -2.72
CA ALA A 71 -1.02 -8.69 -3.63
C ALA A 71 -0.55 -7.66 -4.68
N ASP A 72 0.25 -6.67 -4.28
CA ASP A 72 0.83 -5.67 -5.19
C ASP A 72 1.83 -6.30 -6.17
N ARG A 73 2.66 -7.25 -5.72
CA ARG A 73 3.58 -8.00 -6.61
C ARG A 73 2.80 -8.80 -7.66
N LEU A 74 1.71 -9.45 -7.27
CA LEU A 74 0.84 -10.17 -8.20
C LEU A 74 0.14 -9.21 -9.16
N ALA A 75 -0.39 -8.09 -8.65
CA ALA A 75 -1.03 -7.08 -9.48
C ALA A 75 -0.06 -6.47 -10.52
N LEU A 76 1.21 -6.28 -10.17
CA LEU A 76 2.24 -5.82 -11.10
C LEU A 76 2.60 -6.86 -12.17
N GLN A 77 2.46 -8.16 -11.88
CA GLN A 77 2.62 -9.22 -12.89
C GLN A 77 1.43 -9.25 -13.87
N PHE A 78 0.20 -9.01 -13.39
CA PHE A 78 -0.99 -8.94 -14.24
C PHE A 78 -1.08 -7.65 -15.08
N ARG A 79 -0.45 -6.55 -14.65
CA ARG A 79 -0.38 -5.29 -15.41
C ARG A 79 0.55 -5.36 -16.63
N ARG A 80 1.26 -6.47 -16.85
CA ARG A 80 2.14 -6.62 -18.01
C ARG A 80 1.33 -6.95 -19.27
N PRO A 81 1.73 -6.47 -20.46
CA PRO A 81 0.97 -6.63 -21.70
C PRO A 81 1.16 -8.04 -22.28
N TRP A 82 0.74 -9.07 -21.54
CA TRP A 82 0.86 -10.47 -21.92
C TRP A 82 0.29 -10.75 -23.31
N GLU A 83 -0.83 -10.12 -23.66
CA GLU A 83 -1.43 -10.25 -24.98
C GLU A 83 -0.47 -9.87 -26.11
N GLN A 84 0.27 -8.77 -25.97
CA GLN A 84 1.23 -8.32 -26.99
C GLN A 84 2.41 -9.29 -27.10
N LEU A 85 2.87 -9.82 -25.97
CA LEU A 85 3.93 -10.84 -25.94
C LEU A 85 3.48 -12.12 -26.65
N PHE A 86 2.27 -12.62 -26.34
CA PHE A 86 1.75 -13.83 -26.98
C PHE A 86 1.57 -13.64 -28.49
N LEU A 87 1.00 -12.52 -28.92
CA LEU A 87 0.88 -12.19 -30.34
C LEU A 87 2.24 -12.11 -31.04
N ALA A 88 3.25 -11.54 -30.39
CA ALA A 88 4.60 -11.48 -30.94
C ALA A 88 5.22 -12.89 -31.08
N LEU A 89 5.07 -13.74 -30.05
CA LEU A 89 5.57 -15.11 -30.09
C LEU A 89 4.87 -15.97 -31.16
N GLU A 90 3.56 -15.81 -31.30
CA GLU A 90 2.77 -16.49 -32.34
C GLU A 90 3.17 -16.05 -33.74
N ALA A 91 3.44 -14.77 -33.95
CA ALA A 91 3.92 -14.25 -35.24
C ALA A 91 5.29 -14.81 -35.65
N ILE A 92 6.10 -15.24 -34.68
CA ILE A 92 7.46 -15.76 -34.87
C ILE A 92 7.48 -17.30 -34.99
N SER A 93 6.31 -17.94 -34.96
CA SER A 93 6.17 -19.40 -35.03
C SER A 93 7.00 -19.99 -36.18
N LEU A 94 7.81 -21.00 -35.84
CA LEU A 94 8.67 -21.72 -36.78
C LEU A 94 8.30 -23.22 -36.74
N PRO A 95 8.04 -23.84 -37.90
CA PRO A 95 7.86 -25.29 -37.98
C PRO A 95 9.08 -26.00 -37.38
N GLY A 96 8.83 -26.99 -36.52
CA GLY A 96 9.89 -27.73 -35.84
C GLY A 96 10.40 -27.10 -34.55
N VAL A 97 9.84 -25.96 -34.11
CA VAL A 97 10.11 -25.38 -32.77
C VAL A 97 8.80 -25.24 -32.00
N ARG A 98 8.81 -25.67 -30.74
CA ARG A 98 7.65 -25.66 -29.84
C ARG A 98 8.05 -25.01 -28.54
N LEU A 99 7.40 -23.90 -28.17
CA LEU A 99 7.55 -23.35 -26.83
C LEU A 99 6.68 -24.14 -25.86
N THR A 100 7.26 -24.56 -24.74
CA THR A 100 6.59 -25.34 -23.69
C THR A 100 6.34 -24.50 -22.44
N GLN A 101 7.20 -23.51 -22.17
CA GLN A 101 7.11 -22.72 -20.95
C GLN A 101 7.53 -21.27 -21.15
N ILE A 102 6.81 -20.36 -20.48
CA ILE A 102 7.12 -18.94 -20.40
C ILE A 102 7.11 -18.56 -18.92
N LEU A 103 8.27 -18.21 -18.37
CA LEU A 103 8.44 -17.84 -16.96
C LEU A 103 8.90 -16.38 -16.84
N PRO A 104 8.08 -15.49 -16.26
CA PRO A 104 8.56 -14.17 -15.85
C PRO A 104 9.43 -14.31 -14.61
N GLN A 105 10.65 -13.77 -14.64
CA GLN A 105 11.50 -13.74 -13.45
C GLN A 105 11.05 -12.60 -12.51
N PRO A 106 11.01 -12.83 -11.18
CA PRO A 106 10.63 -11.82 -10.20
C PRO A 106 11.66 -10.67 -10.16
N ALA A 107 11.14 -9.44 -10.02
CA ALA A 107 11.81 -8.21 -10.43
C ALA A 107 13.08 -7.81 -9.65
N GLY A 108 14.18 -7.67 -10.38
CA GLY A 108 15.05 -6.48 -10.34
C GLY A 108 14.66 -5.53 -11.49
N ALA A 109 15.36 -4.40 -11.67
CA ALA A 109 15.00 -3.31 -12.59
C ALA A 109 14.78 -3.67 -14.08
N HIS A 110 15.05 -4.91 -14.49
CA HIS A 110 14.85 -5.40 -15.85
C HIS A 110 13.89 -6.59 -15.84
N SER A 111 12.83 -6.54 -16.65
CA SER A 111 11.83 -7.61 -16.75
C SER A 111 12.40 -8.78 -17.55
N GLN A 112 13.15 -9.65 -16.88
CA GLN A 112 13.68 -10.86 -17.52
C GLN A 112 12.56 -11.89 -17.71
N LEU A 113 12.60 -12.54 -18.88
CA LEU A 113 11.70 -13.59 -19.32
C LEU A 113 12.53 -14.82 -19.66
N GLN A 114 12.16 -15.97 -19.12
CA GLN A 114 12.74 -17.25 -19.48
C GLN A 114 11.74 -18.02 -20.34
N LEU A 115 12.18 -18.42 -21.54
CA LEU A 115 11.40 -19.20 -22.49
C LEU A 115 12.01 -20.60 -22.55
N SER A 116 11.21 -21.64 -22.43
CA SER A 116 11.66 -23.02 -22.64
C SER A 116 10.86 -23.65 -23.76
N GLY A 117 11.51 -24.53 -24.51
CA GLY A 117 10.90 -25.19 -25.64
C GLY A 117 11.71 -26.38 -26.13
N GLU A 118 11.21 -26.95 -27.21
CA GLU A 118 11.76 -28.11 -27.89
C GLU A 118 11.92 -27.77 -29.37
N ALA A 119 13.01 -28.22 -29.97
CA ALA A 119 13.27 -28.08 -31.40
C ALA A 119 13.60 -29.45 -32.00
N ASP A 120 13.01 -29.76 -33.15
CA ASP A 120 13.25 -31.02 -33.86
C ASP A 120 14.71 -31.10 -34.33
N ARG A 121 15.31 -29.96 -34.72
CA ARG A 121 16.71 -29.84 -35.09
C ARG A 121 17.34 -28.58 -34.50
N ALA A 122 18.67 -28.60 -34.37
CA ALA A 122 19.41 -27.46 -33.82
C ALA A 122 19.33 -26.22 -34.73
N GLU A 123 19.27 -26.41 -36.05
CA GLU A 123 19.19 -25.32 -37.01
C GLU A 123 17.88 -24.53 -36.87
N ASP A 124 16.78 -25.23 -36.58
CA ASP A 124 15.46 -24.64 -36.37
C ASP A 124 15.46 -23.75 -35.11
N LEU A 125 16.15 -24.17 -34.04
CA LEU A 125 16.34 -23.36 -32.83
C LEU A 125 17.12 -22.06 -33.13
N TYR A 126 18.22 -22.12 -33.88
CA TYR A 126 19.01 -20.93 -34.19
C TYR A 126 18.26 -19.96 -35.11
N GLU A 127 17.49 -20.48 -36.06
CA GLU A 127 16.61 -19.65 -36.89
C GLU A 127 15.53 -18.98 -36.04
N TYR A 128 14.91 -19.72 -35.12
CA TYR A 128 13.94 -19.18 -34.19
C TYR A 128 14.54 -18.08 -33.31
N LEU A 129 15.72 -18.29 -32.74
CA LEU A 129 16.44 -17.28 -31.95
C LEU A 129 16.69 -15.99 -32.77
N ARG A 130 17.09 -16.14 -34.04
CA ARG A 130 17.33 -15.00 -34.94
C ARG A 130 16.05 -14.21 -35.22
N ARG A 131 14.93 -14.90 -35.48
CA ARG A 131 13.63 -14.25 -35.70
C ARG A 131 13.13 -13.56 -34.42
N LEU A 132 13.35 -14.20 -33.27
CA LEU A 132 12.98 -13.64 -31.97
C LEU A 132 13.74 -12.35 -31.67
N ALA A 133 15.05 -12.33 -31.91
CA ALA A 133 15.88 -11.13 -31.76
C ALA A 133 15.53 -10.01 -32.75
N ALA A 134 15.04 -10.35 -33.96
CA ALA A 134 14.64 -9.38 -34.96
C ALA A 134 13.26 -8.74 -34.72
N SER A 135 12.42 -9.35 -33.87
CA SER A 135 11.04 -8.89 -33.62
C SER A 135 10.92 -7.55 -32.90
N GLY A 136 11.97 -7.14 -32.16
CA GLY A 136 12.01 -5.86 -31.44
C GLY A 136 11.24 -5.83 -30.11
N GLU A 137 10.31 -6.77 -29.88
CA GLU A 137 9.53 -6.90 -28.64
C GLU A 137 10.35 -7.46 -27.46
N LEU A 138 11.31 -8.33 -27.77
CA LEU A 138 12.24 -8.91 -26.81
C LEU A 138 13.66 -8.44 -27.12
N ARG A 139 14.38 -8.03 -26.07
CA ARG A 139 15.79 -7.59 -26.12
C ARG A 139 16.69 -8.62 -25.47
N ASP A 140 17.99 -8.55 -25.76
CA ASP A 140 19.02 -9.39 -25.13
C ASP A 140 18.67 -10.89 -25.14
N VAL A 141 18.08 -11.37 -26.23
CA VAL A 141 17.68 -12.77 -26.41
C VAL A 141 18.94 -13.63 -26.52
N HIS A 142 19.12 -14.57 -25.59
CA HIS A 142 20.26 -15.48 -25.60
C HIS A 142 19.88 -16.89 -25.15
N LEU A 143 20.63 -17.88 -25.65
CA LEU A 143 20.49 -19.28 -25.26
C LEU A 143 21.16 -19.50 -23.89
N VAL A 144 20.36 -19.95 -22.92
CA VAL A 144 20.81 -20.28 -21.56
C VAL A 144 21.27 -21.74 -21.52
N GLN A 145 20.48 -22.62 -22.11
CA GLN A 145 20.76 -24.05 -22.08
C GLN A 145 20.19 -24.73 -23.33
N GLN A 146 20.92 -25.72 -23.83
CA GLN A 146 20.45 -26.66 -24.84
C GLN A 146 20.82 -28.07 -24.37
N ARG A 147 19.87 -29.00 -24.46
CA ARG A 147 20.05 -30.42 -24.15
C ARG A 147 19.43 -31.25 -25.27
N TRP A 148 20.20 -32.17 -25.82
CA TRP A 148 19.68 -33.19 -26.71
C TRP A 148 19.06 -34.32 -25.90
N ASP A 149 17.82 -34.69 -26.21
CA ASP A 149 17.17 -35.86 -25.68
C ASP A 149 17.24 -37.01 -26.71
N GLU A 150 18.04 -38.03 -26.41
CA GLU A 150 18.25 -39.18 -27.30
C GLU A 150 16.99 -40.04 -27.49
N GLN A 151 16.08 -40.05 -26.51
CA GLN A 151 14.89 -40.91 -26.51
C GLN A 151 13.82 -40.35 -27.44
N SER A 152 13.61 -39.04 -27.37
CA SER A 152 12.62 -38.31 -28.15
C SER A 152 13.20 -37.69 -29.44
N ARG A 153 14.54 -37.70 -29.59
CA ARG A 153 15.29 -37.11 -30.72
C ARG A 153 14.96 -35.65 -30.97
N ILE A 154 14.77 -34.89 -29.90
CA ILE A 154 14.50 -33.45 -29.92
C ILE A 154 15.51 -32.72 -29.03
N SER A 155 15.77 -31.46 -29.38
CA SER A 155 16.59 -30.55 -28.59
C SER A 155 15.71 -29.74 -27.65
N GLN A 156 15.79 -29.99 -26.35
CA GLN A 156 15.22 -29.10 -25.34
C GLN A 156 16.10 -27.88 -25.19
N PHE A 157 15.51 -26.70 -25.11
CA PHE A 157 16.24 -25.44 -24.98
C PHE A 157 15.60 -24.52 -23.96
N GLN A 158 16.43 -23.63 -23.42
CA GLN A 158 16.02 -22.53 -22.56
C GLN A 158 16.68 -21.25 -23.05
N LEU A 159 15.87 -20.22 -23.25
CA LEU A 159 16.28 -18.87 -23.65
C LEU A 159 15.99 -17.90 -22.51
N ALA A 160 16.81 -16.86 -22.39
CA ALA A 160 16.51 -15.70 -21.58
C ALA A 160 16.43 -14.48 -22.48
N ALA A 161 15.49 -13.59 -22.16
CA ALA A 161 15.26 -12.34 -22.87
C ALA A 161 14.82 -11.25 -21.89
N SER A 162 15.03 -10.00 -22.27
CA SER A 162 14.52 -8.82 -21.57
C SER A 162 13.27 -8.29 -22.25
N TRP A 163 12.21 -8.09 -21.48
CA TRP A 163 10.91 -7.58 -21.92
C TRP A 163 10.70 -6.17 -21.36
N GLU A 164 11.38 -5.17 -21.93
CA GLU A 164 11.18 -3.77 -21.56
C GLU A 164 10.02 -3.17 -22.37
N GLN A 165 9.04 -2.58 -21.66
CA GLN A 165 8.04 -1.73 -22.32
C GLN A 165 8.77 -0.55 -22.97
N ALA A 166 8.50 -0.32 -24.25
CA ALA A 166 8.82 0.97 -24.85
C ALA A 166 8.27 2.08 -23.93
N PRO A 167 9.08 3.10 -23.58
CA PRO A 167 8.64 4.14 -22.67
C PRO A 167 7.40 4.81 -23.25
N ARG A 168 6.33 4.94 -22.45
CA ARG A 168 5.17 5.78 -22.84
C ARG A 168 5.71 7.14 -23.29
N PRO A 169 5.34 7.64 -24.47
CA PRO A 169 5.67 9.01 -24.84
C PRO A 169 5.12 9.92 -23.75
N LYS A 170 6.00 10.70 -23.14
CA LYS A 170 5.65 11.71 -22.15
C LYS A 170 4.64 12.64 -22.83
N ALA A 171 3.41 12.67 -22.33
CA ALA A 171 2.42 13.65 -22.78
C ALA A 171 3.05 15.03 -22.65
N ALA A 172 3.17 15.71 -23.79
CA ALA A 172 3.70 17.07 -23.85
C ALA A 172 2.78 18.00 -23.03
N PRO A 173 3.34 18.99 -22.31
CA PRO A 173 2.56 19.96 -21.54
C PRO A 173 1.71 20.86 -22.44
#